data_AF-A0A5E3X1A2-F1
#
_entry.id   AF-A0A5E3X1A2-F1
#
_cell.length_a   1.000
_cell.length_b   1.000
_cell.length_c   1.000
_cell.angle_alpha   90.00
_cell.angle_beta   90.00
_cell.angle_gamma   90.00
#
_symmetry.space_group_name_H-M   'P 1'
#
loop_
_entity.id
_entity.type
_entity.pdbx_description
1 polymer ?
#
loop_
_entity_poly.entity_id
_entity_poly.type
_entity_poly.pdbx_seq_one_letter_code
_entity_poly.pdbx_strand_id
1 'polypeptide(L)'
;MSGLPSPRRIVTAQEGSVGVVWKDAPVIPQAVPGFDGALAAPMWVCDSVPTNDNNEKVDGAEREVRGPGLGIAHENGTNHRFTDIGPGLYIPMDNFSGPQYPYPWRAGLVT
;
A
#
# COMPACT_ATOMS: atom_id res chain seq x y z
N MET A 1 -14.08 13.13 1.02
CA MET A 1 -13.10 12.24 1.66
C MET A 1 -13.77 11.55 2.83
N SER A 2 -13.39 10.31 3.16
CA SER A 2 -14.00 9.52 4.23
C SER A 2 -13.80 10.09 5.65
N GLY A 3 -12.86 11.03 5.82
CA GLY A 3 -12.48 11.56 7.13
C GLY A 3 -11.64 10.58 7.96
N LEU A 4 -11.17 9.48 7.37
CA LEU A 4 -10.30 8.53 8.04
C LEU A 4 -8.94 9.15 8.35
N PRO A 5 -8.32 8.80 9.51
CA PRO A 5 -6.98 9.25 9.83
C PRO A 5 -5.96 8.65 8.86
N SER A 6 -4.89 9.40 8.58
CA SER A 6 -3.77 8.90 7.79
C SER A 6 -3.14 7.66 8.44
N PRO A 7 -2.89 6.57 7.69
CA PRO A 7 -2.24 5.39 8.23
C PRO A 7 -0.81 5.72 8.69
N ARG A 8 -0.45 5.24 9.88
CA ARG A 8 0.94 5.28 10.37
C ARG A 8 1.72 4.11 9.75
N ARG A 9 2.87 4.39 9.17
CA ARG A 9 3.77 3.37 8.62
C ARG A 9 5.06 3.33 9.42
N ILE A 10 5.37 2.14 9.93
CA ILE A 10 6.61 1.86 10.65
C ILE A 10 7.38 0.82 9.85
N VAL A 11 8.62 1.14 9.49
CA VAL A 11 9.52 0.27 8.73
C VAL A 11 10.72 -0.03 9.62
N THR A 12 11.00 -1.31 9.81
CA THR A 12 12.18 -1.78 10.53
C THR A 12 13.31 -2.10 9.57
N ALA A 13 14.56 -1.90 10.00
CA ALA A 13 15.74 -2.34 9.29
C ALA A 13 16.72 -3.02 10.26
N GLN A 14 17.80 -3.56 9.72
CA GLN A 14 18.89 -4.14 10.49
C GLN A 14 20.12 -3.23 10.44
N GLU A 15 20.65 -2.88 11.61
CA GLU A 15 21.95 -2.22 11.75
C GLU A 15 22.90 -3.17 12.49
N GLY A 16 23.83 -3.78 11.76
CA GLY A 16 24.69 -4.83 12.29
C GLY A 16 23.87 -6.07 12.69
N SER A 17 23.82 -6.37 13.99
CA SER A 17 23.04 -7.49 14.56
C SER A 17 21.77 -7.05 15.27
N VAL A 18 21.40 -5.76 15.19
CA VAL A 18 20.28 -5.16 15.93
C VAL A 18 19.18 -4.73 14.96
N GLY A 19 17.93 -5.03 15.32
CA GLY A 19 16.75 -4.49 14.63
C GLY A 19 16.46 -3.06 15.10
N VAL A 20 16.30 -2.14 14.15
CA VAL A 20 16.04 -0.72 14.40
C VAL A 20 14.79 -0.26 13.64
N VAL A 21 14.17 0.83 14.10
CA VAL A 21 13.12 1.51 13.34
C VAL A 21 13.79 2.46 12.35
N TRP A 22 13.62 2.20 11.06
CA TRP A 22 14.21 3.01 9.99
C TRP A 22 13.31 4.18 9.57
N LYS A 23 12.00 3.94 9.47
CA LYS A 23 11.01 4.98 9.18
C LYS A 23 9.80 4.83 10.10
N ASP A 24 9.30 5.95 10.62
CA ASP A 24 8.07 6.03 11.40
C ASP A 24 7.38 7.35 11.08
N ALA A 25 6.39 7.29 10.21
CA ALA A 25 5.68 8.48 9.75
C ALA A 25 4.25 8.15 9.31
N PRO A 26 3.31 9.11 9.43
CA PRO A 26 2.04 9.00 8.76
C PRO A 26 2.24 9.03 7.24
N VAL A 27 1.54 8.17 6.52
CA VAL A 27 1.48 8.20 5.05
C VAL A 27 0.24 8.96 4.66
N ILE A 28 0.40 10.05 3.91
CA ILE A 28 -0.71 10.89 3.46
C ILE A 28 -1.34 10.22 2.23
N PRO A 29 -2.61 9.77 2.31
CA PRO A 29 -3.30 9.22 1.14
C PRO A 29 -3.49 10.28 0.06
N GLN A 30 -3.24 9.90 -1.19
CA GLN A 30 -3.39 10.76 -2.36
C GLN A 30 -4.56 10.31 -3.22
N ALA A 31 -5.15 11.23 -3.98
CA ALA A 31 -6.21 10.88 -4.93
C ALA A 31 -5.70 9.88 -5.98
N VAL A 32 -6.51 8.86 -6.28
CA VAL A 32 -6.15 7.87 -7.31
C VAL A 32 -6.58 8.42 -8.68
N PRO A 33 -5.65 8.57 -9.64
CA PRO A 33 -6.02 9.01 -10.99
C PRO A 33 -7.08 8.08 -11.61
N GLY A 34 -8.16 8.67 -12.12
CA GLY A 34 -9.26 7.92 -12.75
C GLY A 34 -10.31 7.33 -11.80
N PHE A 35 -10.19 7.54 -10.48
CA PHE A 35 -11.17 7.08 -9.48
C PHE A 35 -11.59 8.22 -8.56
N ASP A 36 -12.65 8.92 -8.96
CA ASP A 36 -13.19 10.04 -8.18
C ASP A 36 -13.58 9.59 -6.77
N GLY A 37 -13.06 10.29 -5.77
CA GLY A 37 -13.34 10.04 -4.36
C GLY A 37 -12.66 8.81 -3.75
N ALA A 38 -11.74 8.15 -4.47
CA ALA A 38 -10.83 7.15 -3.92
C ALA A 38 -9.49 7.80 -3.56
N LEU A 39 -8.97 7.44 -2.38
CA LEU A 39 -7.61 7.78 -1.96
C LEU A 39 -6.77 6.51 -1.83
N ALA A 40 -5.47 6.61 -2.08
CA ALA A 40 -4.54 5.53 -1.85
C ALA A 40 -3.21 6.02 -1.30
N ALA A 41 -2.54 5.14 -0.55
CA ALA A 41 -1.21 5.38 -0.02
C ALA A 41 -0.34 4.13 -0.28
N PRO A 42 0.84 4.28 -0.91
CA PRO A 42 1.79 3.17 -1.03
C PRO A 42 2.35 2.83 0.36
N MET A 43 2.36 1.55 0.72
CA MET A 43 2.90 1.11 2.01
C MET A 43 4.24 0.39 1.80
N TRP A 44 4.28 -0.60 0.90
CA TRP A 44 5.51 -1.30 0.54
C TRP A 44 5.35 -2.09 -0.77
N VAL A 45 6.38 -2.06 -1.62
CA VAL A 45 6.46 -2.87 -2.83
C VAL A 45 7.75 -3.70 -2.80
N CYS A 46 7.63 -4.96 -3.20
CA CYS A 46 8.77 -5.86 -3.43
C CYS A 46 8.76 -6.33 -4.88
N ASP A 47 9.92 -6.42 -5.51
CA ASP A 47 10.05 -6.77 -6.93
C ASP A 47 9.79 -8.26 -7.22
N SER A 48 9.98 -9.14 -6.24
CA SER A 48 9.77 -10.58 -6.39
C SER A 48 9.16 -11.27 -5.17
N VAL A 49 8.58 -12.46 -5.38
CA VAL A 49 8.19 -13.38 -4.30
C VAL A 49 8.84 -14.76 -4.52
N PRO A 50 9.73 -15.24 -3.63
CA PRO A 50 10.30 -14.54 -2.47
C PRO A 50 11.03 -13.25 -2.84
N THR A 51 11.11 -12.29 -1.90
CA THR A 51 11.77 -10.98 -2.10
C THR A 51 13.28 -11.13 -2.24
N ASN A 52 13.85 -10.40 -3.18
CA ASN A 52 15.30 -10.26 -3.41
C ASN A 52 15.83 -8.86 -3.05
N ASP A 53 14.92 -7.92 -2.77
CA ASP A 53 15.14 -6.48 -2.64
C ASP A 53 14.94 -5.97 -1.20
N ASN A 54 14.75 -6.87 -0.24
CA ASN A 54 14.59 -6.56 1.18
C ASN A 54 15.90 -6.17 1.90
N ASN A 55 17.06 -6.39 1.26
CA ASN A 55 18.37 -5.98 1.77
C ASN A 55 18.83 -4.62 1.21
N GLU A 56 18.04 -4.01 0.32
CA GLU A 56 18.36 -2.72 -0.25
C GLU A 56 18.00 -1.59 0.71
N LYS A 57 18.80 -0.52 0.70
CA LYS A 57 18.51 0.71 1.47
C LYS A 57 17.57 1.65 0.71
N VAL A 58 16.59 1.08 0.01
CA VAL A 58 15.58 1.80 -0.77
C VAL A 58 14.22 1.58 -0.10
N ASP A 59 13.41 2.63 -0.02
CA ASP A 59 12.08 2.51 0.56
C ASP A 59 11.15 1.82 -0.43
N GLY A 60 10.54 0.70 -0.02
CA GLY A 60 9.58 -0.01 -0.84
C GLY A 60 8.34 0.81 -1.22
N ALA A 61 7.99 1.87 -0.49
CA ALA A 61 6.89 2.76 -0.89
C ALA A 61 7.25 3.76 -1.99
N GLU A 62 8.54 3.95 -2.28
CA GLU A 62 9.03 4.81 -3.36
C GLU A 62 9.20 4.03 -4.67
N ARG A 63 9.06 2.70 -4.63
CA ARG A 63 9.14 1.81 -5.79
C ARG A 63 7.89 1.91 -6.64
N GLU A 64 8.08 1.80 -7.96
CA GLU A 64 7.00 1.80 -8.94
C GLU A 64 6.28 0.45 -8.95
N VAL A 65 4.94 0.49 -9.00
CA VAL A 65 4.14 -0.71 -9.27
C VAL A 65 4.14 -0.97 -10.76
N ARG A 66 4.73 -2.09 -11.19
CA ARG A 66 4.87 -2.47 -12.60
C ARG A 66 3.97 -3.65 -12.94
N GLY A 67 3.58 -3.76 -14.21
CA GLY A 67 2.77 -4.86 -14.71
C GLY A 67 1.49 -4.42 -15.41
N PRO A 68 0.72 -5.38 -15.96
CA PRO A 68 -0.56 -5.09 -16.60
C PRO A 68 -1.64 -4.67 -15.58
N GLY A 69 -2.55 -3.80 -16.01
CA GLY A 69 -3.73 -3.38 -15.23
C GLY A 69 -3.62 -1.97 -14.62
N LEU A 70 -4.44 -1.68 -13.62
CA LEU A 70 -4.60 -0.34 -13.01
C LEU A 70 -3.46 0.07 -12.05
N GLY A 71 -2.27 -0.54 -12.14
CA GLY A 71 -1.16 -0.27 -11.20
C GLY A 71 -1.47 -0.68 -9.75
N ILE A 72 -2.33 -1.70 -9.57
CA ILE A 72 -2.70 -2.24 -8.26
C ILE A 72 -1.91 -3.53 -7.96
N ALA A 73 -1.74 -4.41 -8.94
CA ALA A 73 -0.93 -5.62 -8.81
C ALA A 73 0.48 -5.35 -9.35
N HIS A 74 1.51 -5.73 -8.59
CA HIS A 74 2.89 -5.72 -9.08
C HIS A 74 3.19 -7.07 -9.73
N GLU A 75 3.72 -7.05 -10.94
CA GLU A 75 4.09 -8.26 -11.67
C GLU A 75 5.23 -8.99 -10.96
N ASN A 76 5.09 -10.28 -10.70
CA ASN A 76 6.07 -11.16 -10.04
C ASN A 76 6.42 -10.82 -8.57
N GLY A 77 5.95 -9.68 -8.05
CA GLY A 77 6.28 -9.17 -6.73
C GLY A 77 5.06 -8.99 -5.81
N THR A 78 5.17 -8.06 -4.87
CA THR A 78 4.06 -7.71 -3.96
C THR A 78 3.81 -6.22 -3.96
N ASN A 79 2.54 -5.84 -3.84
CA ASN A 79 2.15 -4.47 -3.55
C ASN A 79 1.27 -4.43 -2.30
N HIS A 80 1.79 -3.85 -1.22
CA HIS A 80 1.01 -3.49 -0.05
C HIS A 80 0.63 -2.01 -0.14
N ARG A 81 -0.67 -1.74 -0.17
CA ARG A 81 -1.22 -0.39 -0.27
C ARG A 81 -2.43 -0.21 0.63
N PHE A 82 -2.60 1.01 1.11
CA PHE A 82 -3.85 1.47 1.69
C PHE A 82 -4.74 2.04 0.58
N THR A 83 -6.03 1.73 0.62
CA THR A 83 -7.03 2.29 -0.29
C THR A 83 -8.26 2.67 0.53
N ASP A 84 -8.68 3.92 0.41
CA ASP A 84 -9.90 4.46 0.99
C ASP A 84 -10.91 4.72 -0.12
N ILE A 85 -12.09 4.10 0.01
CA ILE A 85 -13.19 4.22 -0.95
C ILE A 85 -14.27 5.03 -0.25
N GLY A 86 -14.56 6.22 -0.80
CA GLY A 86 -15.58 7.10 -0.23
C GLY A 86 -16.98 6.47 -0.21
N PRO A 87 -17.91 6.99 0.62
CA PRO A 87 -19.26 6.46 0.74
C PRO A 87 -19.99 6.40 -0.60
N GLY A 88 -20.58 5.24 -0.91
CA GLY A 88 -21.35 5.03 -2.15
C GLY A 88 -20.50 4.83 -3.41
N LEU A 89 -19.17 4.89 -3.30
CA LEU A 89 -18.25 4.64 -4.41
C LEU A 89 -17.86 3.16 -4.45
N TYR A 90 -17.39 2.72 -5.61
CA TYR A 90 -16.92 1.36 -5.84
C TYR A 90 -15.66 1.39 -6.70
N ILE A 91 -14.82 0.36 -6.55
CA ILE A 91 -13.74 0.11 -7.49
C ILE A 91 -14.33 -0.74 -8.63
N PRO A 92 -14.13 -0.37 -9.90
CA PRO A 92 -14.54 -1.18 -11.03
C PRO A 92 -13.97 -2.59 -10.96
N MET A 93 -14.69 -3.52 -11.59
CA MET A 93 -14.18 -4.85 -11.84
C MET A 93 -12.91 -4.77 -12.70
N ASP A 94 -11.82 -5.34 -12.21
CA ASP A 94 -10.57 -5.51 -12.94
C ASP A 94 -10.01 -6.92 -12.66
N ASN A 95 -9.21 -7.43 -13.59
CA ASN A 95 -8.57 -8.73 -13.47
C ASN A 95 -7.09 -8.55 -13.14
N PHE A 96 -6.66 -9.16 -12.03
CA PHE A 96 -5.27 -9.13 -11.60
C PHE A 96 -4.66 -10.52 -11.71
N SER A 97 -3.42 -10.59 -12.20
CA SER A 97 -2.62 -11.81 -12.15
C SER A 97 -2.00 -11.95 -10.76
N GLY A 98 -2.66 -12.69 -9.86
CA GLY A 98 -2.14 -13.01 -8.53
C GLY A 98 -3.21 -12.99 -7.42
N PRO A 99 -2.96 -13.66 -6.28
CA PRO A 99 -3.87 -13.62 -5.14
C PRO A 99 -3.87 -12.24 -4.46
N GLN A 100 -5.05 -11.82 -4.00
CA GLN A 100 -5.22 -10.61 -3.19
C GLN A 100 -5.75 -10.95 -1.81
N TYR A 101 -5.23 -10.27 -0.78
CA TYR A 101 -5.63 -10.43 0.61
C TYR A 101 -6.14 -9.10 1.17
N PRO A 102 -7.40 -8.69 0.87
CA PRO A 102 -7.96 -7.45 1.39
C PRO A 102 -8.29 -7.56 2.88
N TYR A 103 -7.91 -6.54 3.65
CA TYR A 103 -8.27 -6.42 5.06
C TYR A 103 -9.18 -5.20 5.25
N PRO A 104 -10.52 -5.38 5.26
CA PRO A 104 -11.44 -4.26 5.41
C PRO A 104 -11.34 -3.71 6.84
N TRP A 105 -10.96 -2.44 6.97
CA TRP A 105 -11.03 -1.75 8.24
C TRP A 105 -12.40 -1.07 8.39
N ARG A 106 -13.17 -1.45 9.42
CA ARG A 106 -14.36 -0.71 9.82
C ARG A 106 -13.99 0.20 10.97
N ALA A 107 -13.97 1.50 10.72
CA ALA A 107 -14.02 2.48 11.80
C ALA A 107 -15.36 2.25 12.53
N GLY A 108 -15.32 1.75 13.77
CA GLY A 108 -16.52 1.72 14.59
C GLY A 108 -17.03 3.15 14.75
N LEU A 109 -18.28 3.40 14.34
CA LEU A 109 -19.01 4.59 14.77
C LEU A 109 -19.13 4.49 16.29
N VAL A 110 -18.28 5.23 17.00
CA VAL A 110 -18.57 5.61 18.39
C VAL A 110 -19.53 6.79 18.28
N THR A 111 -20.83 6.47 18.34
CA THR A 111 -21.91 7.45 18.55
C THR A 111 -21.98 7.85 20.02
#